data_AF-A0A7W2SCJ4-F1
#
_entry.id   AF-A0A7W2SCJ4-F1
#
_cell.length_a   1.000
_cell.length_b   1.000
_cell.length_c   1.000
_cell.angle_alpha   90.00
_cell.angle_beta   90.00
_cell.angle_gamma   90.00
#
_symmetry.space_group_name_H-M   'P 1'
#
loop_
_entity.id
_entity.type
_entity.pdbx_description
1 polymer ?
#
loop_
_entity_poly.entity_id
_entity_poly.type
_entity_poly.pdbx_seq_one_letter_code
_entity_poly.pdbx_strand_id
1 'polypeptide(L)'
;MKHSLIDTYEKLLKQSFLIPALVTQAANKNISFLENLNLWLLNTEEVMRRHHISKCSELAGLRSKIIAVSYAKEAKVSKRKRLLSVATSIIYDAQATVLSILEPMENQLEEARAAIRQLLGVAYQAEMINPNTDFNAIVQTLWATFSSHEQLKGAVASILVLVNKSDALRILAEEIDMSILKN
;
A
#
# COMPACT_ATOMS: atom_id res chain seq x y z
N MET A 1 16.25 2.41 9.69
CA MET A 1 15.28 1.30 9.71
C MET A 1 14.65 1.19 8.34
N LYS A 2 14.57 0.00 7.74
CA LYS A 2 13.75 -0.19 6.53
C LYS A 2 12.29 -0.03 6.94
N HIS A 3 11.54 0.82 6.24
CA HIS A 3 10.10 0.98 6.46
C HIS A 3 9.35 -0.30 6.07
N SER A 4 8.24 -0.58 6.75
CA SER A 4 7.37 -1.72 6.41
C SER A 4 6.70 -1.47 5.06
N LEU A 5 6.90 -2.40 4.12
CA LEU A 5 6.27 -2.38 2.81
C LEU A 5 4.75 -2.54 2.94
N ILE A 6 4.31 -3.43 3.83
CA ILE A 6 2.89 -3.71 4.08
C ILE A 6 2.18 -2.46 4.63
N ASP A 7 2.74 -1.81 5.66
CA ASP A 7 2.16 -0.60 6.23
C ASP A 7 2.05 0.54 5.20
N THR A 8 3.08 0.68 4.37
CA THR A 8 3.08 1.67 3.27
C THR A 8 1.97 1.35 2.26
N TYR A 9 1.87 0.08 1.84
CA TYR A 9 0.88 -0.40 0.89
C TYR A 9 -0.53 -0.18 1.41
N GLU A 10 -0.82 -0.62 2.64
CA GLU A 10 -2.16 -0.49 3.26
C GLU A 10 -2.60 0.97 3.37
N LYS A 11 -1.69 1.88 3.73
CA LYS A 11 -1.99 3.31 3.83
C LYS A 11 -2.30 3.92 2.47
N LEU A 12 -1.51 3.62 1.45
CA LEU A 12 -1.73 4.13 0.10
C LEU A 12 -2.98 3.51 -0.55
N LEU A 13 -3.24 2.22 -0.31
CA LEU A 13 -4.44 1.53 -0.78
C LEU A 13 -5.70 2.16 -0.19
N LYS A 14 -5.69 2.50 1.11
CA LYS A 14 -6.80 3.26 1.72
C LYS A 14 -7.03 4.60 1.03
N GLN A 15 -5.98 5.29 0.59
CA GLN A 15 -6.14 6.54 -0.16
C GLN A 15 -6.74 6.30 -1.56
N SER A 16 -6.37 5.22 -2.25
CA SER A 16 -6.90 4.95 -3.59
C SER A 16 -8.42 4.68 -3.58
N PHE A 17 -8.94 4.04 -2.53
CA PHE A 17 -10.38 3.82 -2.36
C PHE A 17 -11.22 5.09 -2.14
N LEU A 18 -10.60 6.22 -1.83
CA LEU A 18 -11.31 7.50 -1.68
C LEU A 18 -11.58 8.19 -3.03
N ILE A 19 -10.85 7.80 -4.09
CA ILE A 19 -10.93 8.44 -5.41
C ILE A 19 -12.33 8.33 -6.05
N PRO A 20 -13.01 7.15 -6.03
CA PRO A 20 -14.37 7.05 -6.55
C PRO A 20 -15.34 8.05 -5.90
N ALA A 21 -15.25 8.23 -4.58
CA ALA A 21 -16.07 9.20 -3.86
C ALA A 21 -15.77 10.65 -4.29
N LEU A 22 -14.49 10.99 -4.52
CA LEU A 22 -14.09 12.31 -5.04
C LEU A 22 -14.64 12.56 -6.44
N VAL A 23 -14.63 11.55 -7.32
CA VAL A 23 -15.19 11.64 -8.67
C VAL A 23 -16.71 11.83 -8.61
N THR A 24 -17.42 11.10 -7.75
CA THR A 24 -18.86 11.30 -7.52
C THR A 24 -19.16 12.71 -7.00
N GLN A 25 -18.37 13.24 -6.08
CA GLN A 25 -18.52 14.60 -5.57
C GLN A 25 -18.31 15.65 -6.67
N ALA A 26 -17.33 15.44 -7.55
CA ALA A 26 -17.08 16.29 -8.70
C ALA A 26 -18.27 16.28 -9.67
N ALA A 27 -18.80 15.10 -10.01
CA ALA A 27 -19.95 14.94 -10.90
C ALA A 27 -21.19 15.65 -10.36
N ASN A 28 -21.43 15.56 -9.04
CA ASN A 28 -22.55 16.20 -8.36
C ASN A 28 -22.33 17.69 -8.05
N LYS A 29 -21.20 18.29 -8.49
CA LYS A 29 -20.81 19.69 -8.21
C LYS A 29 -20.85 20.03 -6.71
N ASN A 30 -20.49 19.05 -5.88
CA ASN A 30 -20.51 19.21 -4.43
C ASN A 30 -19.59 20.39 -4.01
N ILE A 31 -20.06 21.20 -3.05
CA ILE A 31 -19.34 22.36 -2.55
C ILE A 31 -18.02 21.96 -1.87
N SER A 32 -18.00 20.81 -1.20
CA SER A 32 -16.85 20.30 -0.45
C SER A 32 -15.82 19.56 -1.32
N PHE A 33 -16.09 19.33 -2.61
CA PHE A 33 -15.20 18.57 -3.49
C PHE A 33 -13.76 19.13 -3.52
N LEU A 34 -13.62 20.45 -3.64
CA LEU A 34 -12.30 21.10 -3.71
C LEU A 34 -11.49 20.92 -2.42
N GLU A 35 -12.16 21.00 -1.27
CA GLU A 35 -11.55 20.81 0.04
C GLU A 35 -11.14 19.35 0.23
N ASN A 36 -12.04 18.42 -0.09
CA ASN A 36 -11.80 16.98 0.02
C ASN A 36 -10.67 16.51 -0.90
N LEU A 37 -10.62 17.01 -2.13
CA LEU A 37 -9.53 16.70 -3.06
C LEU A 37 -8.19 17.22 -2.54
N ASN A 38 -8.15 18.46 -2.05
CA ASN A 38 -6.91 19.04 -1.53
C ASN A 38 -6.43 18.31 -0.26
N LEU A 39 -7.36 17.90 0.62
CA LEU A 39 -7.06 17.10 1.79
C LEU A 39 -6.54 15.72 1.40
N TRP A 40 -7.16 15.07 0.41
CA TRP A 40 -6.69 13.79 -0.11
C TRP A 40 -5.27 13.89 -0.71
N LEU A 41 -5.00 14.93 -1.52
CA LEU A 41 -3.67 15.18 -2.07
C LEU A 41 -2.63 15.35 -0.95
N LEU A 42 -2.93 16.18 0.05
CA LEU A 42 -2.05 16.42 1.20
C LEU A 42 -1.77 15.16 2.01
N ASN A 43 -2.81 14.40 2.33
CA ASN A 43 -2.67 13.17 3.11
C ASN A 43 -1.84 12.12 2.34
N THR A 44 -2.08 12.02 1.04
CA THR A 44 -1.35 11.08 0.17
C THR A 44 0.11 11.50 0.01
N GLU A 45 0.38 12.79 -0.21
CA GLU A 45 1.74 13.36 -0.21
C GLU A 45 2.47 13.05 1.11
N GLU A 46 1.81 13.22 2.25
CA GLU A 46 2.40 12.99 3.57
C GLU A 46 2.73 11.52 3.81
N VAL A 47 1.86 10.59 3.39
CA VAL A 47 2.15 9.15 3.43
C VAL A 47 3.41 8.87 2.59
N MET A 48 3.43 9.31 1.33
CA MET A 48 4.58 9.10 0.45
C MET A 48 5.86 9.70 1.03
N ARG A 49 5.80 10.91 1.58
CA ARG A 49 6.94 11.60 2.18
C ARG A 49 7.51 10.86 3.38
N ARG A 50 6.66 10.36 4.29
CA ARG A 50 7.08 9.58 5.48
C ARG A 50 7.79 8.30 5.10
N HIS A 51 7.38 7.69 4.00
CA HIS A 51 7.96 6.46 3.47
C HIS A 51 9.07 6.70 2.41
N HIS A 52 9.55 7.95 2.27
CA HIS A 52 10.61 8.36 1.34
C HIS A 52 10.34 8.06 -0.15
N ILE A 53 9.07 8.10 -0.55
CA ILE A 53 8.65 7.92 -1.94
C ILE A 53 8.71 9.28 -2.67
N SER A 54 9.64 9.42 -3.62
CA SER A 54 9.91 10.68 -4.34
C SER A 54 8.73 11.19 -5.19
N LYS A 55 7.82 10.31 -5.58
CA LYS A 55 6.58 10.67 -6.30
C LYS A 55 5.63 11.56 -5.50
N CYS A 56 5.87 11.77 -4.20
CA CYS A 56 5.19 12.84 -3.45
C CYS A 56 5.37 14.22 -4.12
N SER A 57 6.49 14.43 -4.82
CA SER A 57 6.76 15.69 -5.55
C SER A 57 5.84 15.87 -6.77
N GLU A 58 5.45 14.80 -7.46
CA GLU A 58 4.47 14.84 -8.56
C GLU A 58 3.10 15.27 -8.04
N LEU A 59 2.65 14.69 -6.92
CA LEU A 59 1.39 15.09 -6.27
C LEU A 59 1.41 16.56 -5.81
N ALA A 60 2.53 17.01 -5.22
CA ALA A 60 2.70 18.41 -4.87
C ALA A 60 2.66 19.33 -6.10
N GLY A 61 3.22 18.88 -7.23
CA GLY A 61 3.12 19.55 -8.52
C GLY A 61 1.68 19.65 -9.02
N LEU A 62 0.89 18.58 -8.92
CA LEU A 62 -0.55 18.60 -9.27
C LEU A 62 -1.35 19.54 -8.35
N ARG A 63 -1.09 19.50 -7.04
CA ARG A 63 -1.69 20.41 -6.06
C ARG A 63 -1.33 21.87 -6.35
N SER A 64 -0.10 22.14 -6.82
CA SER A 64 0.31 23.49 -7.22
C SER A 64 -0.55 24.08 -8.34
N LYS A 65 -1.09 23.24 -9.25
CA LYS A 65 -2.00 23.70 -10.31
C LYS A 65 -3.30 24.28 -9.74
N ILE A 66 -3.84 23.67 -8.67
CA ILE A 66 -5.01 24.22 -7.96
C ILE A 66 -4.65 25.54 -7.27
N ILE A 67 -3.50 25.58 -6.59
CA ILE A 67 -3.02 26.76 -5.87
C ILE A 67 -2.79 27.94 -6.85
N ALA A 68 -2.19 27.70 -8.02
CA ALA A 68 -1.93 28.75 -9.00
C ALA A 68 -3.22 29.47 -9.45
N VAL A 69 -4.32 28.72 -9.60
CA VAL A 69 -5.63 29.31 -9.95
C VAL A 69 -6.18 30.18 -8.82
N SER A 70 -5.86 29.86 -7.57
CA SER A 70 -6.32 30.65 -6.42
C SER A 70 -5.67 32.04 -6.34
N TYR A 71 -4.47 32.20 -6.91
CA TYR A 71 -3.73 33.47 -6.96
C TYR A 71 -3.91 34.27 -8.26
N ALA A 72 -4.60 33.70 -9.26
CA ALA A 72 -4.84 34.40 -10.52
C ALA A 72 -5.70 35.66 -10.29
N LYS A 73 -5.13 36.83 -10.61
CA LYS A 73 -5.76 38.15 -10.36
C LYS A 73 -6.85 38.52 -11.37
N GLU A 74 -6.92 37.85 -12.52
CA GLU A 74 -7.79 38.28 -13.63
C GLU A 74 -8.44 37.07 -14.32
N ALA A 75 -9.78 37.01 -14.32
CA ALA A 75 -10.50 36.08 -15.18
C ALA A 75 -11.90 36.61 -15.55
N LYS A 76 -12.23 36.54 -16.86
CA LYS A 76 -13.60 36.71 -17.39
C LYS A 76 -14.58 35.63 -16.92
N VAL A 77 -14.07 34.53 -16.33
CA VAL A 77 -14.83 33.38 -15.82
C VAL A 77 -14.74 33.37 -14.29
N SER A 78 -15.80 32.92 -13.61
CA SER A 78 -15.77 32.83 -12.15
C SER A 78 -14.61 31.94 -11.66
N LYS A 79 -13.83 32.45 -10.69
CA LYS A 79 -12.69 31.77 -10.07
C LYS A 79 -13.02 30.34 -9.65
N ARG A 80 -14.23 30.14 -9.12
CA ARG A 80 -14.74 28.82 -8.69
C ARG A 80 -14.90 27.83 -9.85
N LYS A 81 -15.44 28.27 -11.00
CA LYS A 81 -15.58 27.39 -12.18
C LYS A 81 -14.21 26.95 -12.70
N ARG A 82 -13.24 27.85 -12.70
CA ARG A 82 -11.86 27.53 -13.10
C ARG A 82 -11.18 26.57 -12.12
N LEU A 83 -11.33 26.79 -10.81
CA LEU A 83 -10.83 25.87 -9.78
C LEU A 83 -11.41 24.47 -9.95
N LEU A 84 -12.72 24.36 -10.14
CA LEU A 84 -13.38 23.07 -10.37
C LEU A 84 -12.84 22.39 -11.62
N SER A 85 -12.73 23.10 -12.74
CA SER A 85 -12.20 22.54 -14.00
C SER A 85 -10.78 21.99 -13.85
N VAL A 86 -9.88 22.73 -13.19
CA VAL A 86 -8.51 22.29 -12.94
C VAL A 86 -8.46 21.14 -11.94
N ALA A 87 -9.24 21.22 -10.86
CA ALA A 87 -9.33 20.16 -9.87
C ALA A 87 -9.80 18.84 -10.49
N THR A 88 -10.83 18.87 -11.35
CA THR A 88 -11.30 17.67 -12.05
C THR A 88 -10.29 17.13 -13.05
N SER A 89 -9.52 18.01 -13.72
CA SER A 89 -8.53 17.55 -14.71
C SER A 89 -7.33 16.84 -14.09
N ILE A 90 -7.01 17.11 -12.81
CA ILE A 90 -5.84 16.50 -12.16
C ILE A 90 -6.16 15.20 -11.41
N ILE A 91 -7.43 14.82 -11.23
CA ILE A 91 -7.79 13.61 -10.46
C ILE A 91 -7.14 12.37 -11.07
N TYR A 92 -7.26 12.21 -12.40
CA TYR A 92 -6.72 11.06 -13.11
C TYR A 92 -5.21 10.98 -12.98
N ASP A 93 -4.50 12.10 -13.21
CA ASP A 93 -3.04 12.14 -13.07
C ASP A 93 -2.61 11.81 -11.64
N ALA A 94 -3.30 12.35 -10.64
CA ALA A 94 -2.98 12.09 -9.24
C ALA A 94 -3.24 10.62 -8.86
N GLN A 95 -4.34 10.04 -9.35
CA GLN A 95 -4.64 8.62 -9.22
C GLN A 95 -3.53 7.77 -9.86
N ALA A 96 -3.14 8.09 -11.09
CA ALA A 96 -2.12 7.35 -11.83
C ALA A 96 -0.77 7.40 -11.11
N THR A 97 -0.38 8.55 -10.53
CA THR A 97 0.82 8.66 -9.69
C THR A 97 0.75 7.69 -8.51
N VAL A 98 -0.38 7.58 -7.81
CA VAL A 98 -0.55 6.64 -6.70
C VAL A 98 -0.51 5.18 -7.16
N LEU A 99 -1.24 4.84 -8.23
CA LEU A 99 -1.32 3.47 -8.75
C LEU A 99 0.03 2.95 -9.27
N SER A 100 0.82 3.82 -9.90
CA SER A 100 2.17 3.46 -10.36
C SER A 100 3.14 3.06 -9.26
N ILE A 101 2.79 3.29 -7.99
CA ILE A 101 3.53 2.83 -6.81
C ILE A 101 2.85 1.60 -6.22
N LEU A 102 1.52 1.63 -6.11
CA LEU A 102 0.74 0.53 -5.53
C LEU A 102 0.88 -0.78 -6.32
N GLU A 103 0.79 -0.74 -7.65
CA GLU A 103 0.81 -1.95 -8.48
C GLU A 103 2.13 -2.75 -8.33
N PRO A 104 3.33 -2.14 -8.41
CA PRO A 104 4.57 -2.87 -8.12
C PRO A 104 4.64 -3.42 -6.69
N MET A 105 4.15 -2.66 -5.70
CA MET A 105 4.15 -3.10 -4.30
C MET A 105 3.22 -4.30 -4.08
N GLU A 106 2.06 -4.30 -4.73
CA GLU A 106 1.09 -5.39 -4.68
C GLU A 106 1.70 -6.67 -5.27
N ASN A 107 2.30 -6.58 -6.45
CA ASN A 107 2.99 -7.72 -7.07
C ASN A 107 4.10 -8.27 -6.17
N GLN A 108 4.91 -7.39 -5.59
CA GLN A 108 6.00 -7.77 -4.67
C GLN A 108 5.47 -8.47 -3.41
N LEU A 109 4.33 -8.03 -2.87
CA LEU A 109 3.69 -8.66 -1.72
C LEU A 109 3.06 -10.01 -2.07
N GLU A 110 2.40 -10.12 -3.22
CA GLU A 110 1.82 -11.38 -3.69
C GLU A 110 2.88 -12.43 -4.01
N GLU A 111 4.00 -12.04 -4.61
CA GLU A 111 5.15 -12.93 -4.81
C GLU A 111 5.71 -13.45 -3.47
N ALA A 112 5.82 -12.58 -2.47
CA ALA A 112 6.25 -12.97 -1.13
C ALA A 112 5.24 -13.92 -0.45
N ARG A 113 3.93 -13.64 -0.58
CA ARG A 113 2.85 -14.51 -0.08
C ARG A 113 2.90 -15.88 -0.74
N ALA A 114 3.04 -15.94 -2.07
CA ALA A 114 3.12 -17.19 -2.80
C ALA A 114 4.31 -18.05 -2.34
N ALA A 115 5.49 -17.45 -2.17
CA ALA A 115 6.67 -18.15 -1.65
C ALA A 115 6.47 -18.65 -0.21
N ILE A 116 5.83 -17.85 0.65
CA ILE A 116 5.50 -18.26 2.02
C ILE A 116 4.49 -19.40 2.06
N ARG A 117 3.45 -19.37 1.22
CA ARG A 117 2.47 -20.46 1.09
C ARG A 117 3.15 -21.77 0.68
N GLN A 118 4.14 -21.72 -0.20
CA GLN A 118 4.93 -22.91 -0.58
C GLN A 118 5.72 -23.47 0.62
N LEU A 119 6.38 -22.60 1.40
CA LEU A 119 7.09 -23.02 2.62
C LEU A 119 6.14 -23.63 3.65
N LEU A 120 4.97 -23.01 3.85
CA LEU A 120 3.95 -23.52 4.75
C LEU A 120 3.41 -24.89 4.29
N GLY A 121 3.23 -25.10 2.98
CA GLY A 121 2.85 -26.40 2.43
C GLY A 121 3.81 -27.53 2.85
N VAL A 122 5.13 -27.27 2.82
CA VAL A 122 6.14 -28.22 3.31
C VAL A 122 6.03 -28.44 4.83
N ALA A 123 5.82 -27.37 5.60
CA ALA A 123 5.66 -27.46 7.05
C ALA A 123 4.43 -28.27 7.48
N TYR A 124 3.30 -28.10 6.79
CA TYR A 124 2.09 -28.87 7.06
C TYR A 124 2.28 -30.36 6.73
N GLN A 125 2.92 -30.68 5.60
CA GLN A 125 3.21 -32.06 5.22
C GLN A 125 4.17 -32.77 6.17
N ALA A 126 5.10 -32.02 6.77
CA ALA A 126 6.05 -32.53 7.75
C ALA A 126 5.55 -32.42 9.21
N GLU A 127 4.26 -32.09 9.42
CA GLU A 127 3.63 -31.96 10.74
C GLU A 127 4.41 -31.06 11.72
N MET A 128 5.06 -30.03 11.19
CA MET A 128 6.00 -29.18 11.95
C MET A 128 5.30 -28.19 12.88
N ILE A 129 3.97 -28.11 12.81
CA ILE A 129 3.17 -27.13 13.55
C ILE A 129 2.47 -27.84 14.69
N ASN A 130 2.88 -27.51 15.92
CA ASN A 130 2.25 -28.02 17.12
C ASN A 130 1.11 -27.05 17.56
N PRO A 131 -0.17 -27.48 17.50
CA PRO A 131 -1.31 -26.63 17.84
C PRO A 131 -1.37 -26.22 19.31
N ASN A 132 -0.62 -26.88 20.20
CA ASN A 132 -0.56 -26.54 21.63
C ASN A 132 0.51 -25.47 21.96
N THR A 133 1.23 -24.98 20.95
CA THR A 133 2.26 -23.95 21.12
C THR A 133 1.66 -22.55 20.93
N ASP A 134 2.19 -21.56 21.64
CA ASP A 134 1.83 -20.15 21.42
C ASP A 134 2.02 -19.75 19.96
N PHE A 135 1.06 -19.02 19.38
CA PHE A 135 1.06 -18.70 17.96
C PHE A 135 2.30 -17.88 17.54
N ASN A 136 2.76 -16.94 18.36
CA ASN A 136 3.97 -16.19 18.04
C ASN A 136 5.19 -17.10 18.07
N ALA A 137 5.25 -18.05 19.01
CA ALA A 137 6.30 -19.06 19.04
C ALA A 137 6.26 -19.96 17.79
N ILE A 138 5.09 -20.38 17.31
CA ILE A 138 4.94 -21.13 16.05
C ILE A 138 5.56 -20.35 14.89
N VAL A 139 5.18 -19.08 14.71
CA VAL A 139 5.68 -18.23 13.62
C VAL A 139 7.21 -18.11 13.66
N GLN A 140 7.78 -17.89 14.84
CA GLN A 140 9.24 -17.79 15.01
C GLN A 140 9.95 -19.12 14.76
N THR A 141 9.42 -20.22 15.27
CA THR A 141 9.99 -21.56 15.09
C THR A 141 9.96 -21.99 13.63
N LEU A 142 8.85 -21.77 12.92
CA LEU A 142 8.75 -22.04 11.49
C LEU A 142 9.75 -21.21 10.70
N TRP A 143 9.79 -19.89 10.95
CA TRP A 143 10.75 -19.01 10.27
C TRP A 143 12.20 -19.44 10.52
N ALA A 144 12.56 -19.76 11.76
CA ALA A 144 13.89 -20.25 12.11
C ALA A 144 14.21 -21.56 11.38
N THR A 145 13.25 -22.48 11.34
CA THR A 145 13.44 -23.77 10.67
C THR A 145 13.62 -23.63 9.17
N PHE A 146 12.78 -22.82 8.51
CA PHE A 146 12.94 -22.51 7.09
C PHE A 146 14.29 -21.84 6.79
N SER A 147 14.75 -20.97 7.69
CA SER A 147 16.02 -20.26 7.53
C SER A 147 17.24 -21.18 7.71
N SER A 148 17.13 -22.24 8.51
CA SER A 148 18.22 -23.17 8.82
C SER A 148 18.26 -24.40 7.93
N HIS A 149 17.14 -24.78 7.31
CA HIS A 149 17.06 -25.99 6.48
C HIS A 149 17.74 -25.78 5.11
N GLU A 150 18.65 -26.68 4.71
CA GLU A 150 19.50 -26.50 3.53
C GLU A 150 18.73 -26.28 2.22
N GLN A 151 17.57 -26.92 2.08
CA GLN A 151 16.73 -26.83 0.88
C GLN A 151 15.77 -25.63 0.92
N LEU A 152 15.42 -25.11 2.10
CA LEU A 152 14.40 -24.06 2.26
C LEU A 152 15.03 -22.67 2.41
N LYS A 153 16.28 -22.59 2.87
CA LYS A 153 17.02 -21.33 3.06
C LYS A 153 17.07 -20.48 1.78
N GLY A 154 17.09 -21.11 0.61
CA GLY A 154 17.04 -20.42 -0.69
C GLY A 154 15.74 -19.66 -0.90
N ALA A 155 14.60 -20.26 -0.59
CA ALA A 155 13.30 -19.60 -0.67
C ALA A 155 13.17 -18.47 0.36
N VAL A 156 13.69 -18.65 1.58
CA VAL A 156 13.77 -17.58 2.59
C VAL A 156 14.59 -16.40 2.10
N ALA A 157 15.74 -16.66 1.45
CA ALA A 157 16.56 -15.59 0.88
C ALA A 157 15.80 -14.82 -0.21
N SER A 158 15.07 -15.52 -1.09
CA SER A 158 14.21 -14.88 -2.11
C SER A 158 13.12 -14.00 -1.49
N ILE A 159 12.45 -14.46 -0.42
CA ILE A 159 11.46 -13.66 0.32
C ILE A 159 12.12 -12.40 0.90
N LEU A 160 13.33 -12.50 1.44
CA LEU A 160 14.04 -11.36 2.04
C LEU A 160 14.58 -10.34 1.01
N VAL A 161 14.66 -10.73 -0.27
CA VAL A 161 14.89 -9.79 -1.39
C VAL A 161 13.62 -8.99 -1.66
N LEU A 162 12.44 -9.61 -1.56
CA LEU A 162 11.15 -8.97 -1.78
C LEU A 162 10.72 -8.11 -0.59
N VAL A 163 10.83 -8.59 0.64
CA VAL A 163 10.31 -7.89 1.82
C VAL A 163 11.31 -7.91 2.97
N ASN A 164 11.21 -6.96 3.90
CA ASN A 164 12.02 -7.02 5.11
C ASN A 164 11.55 -8.18 6.02
N LYS A 165 12.39 -8.60 6.97
CA LYS A 165 12.07 -9.73 7.87
C LYS A 165 10.79 -9.51 8.68
N SER A 166 10.50 -8.28 9.10
CA SER A 166 9.29 -7.98 9.88
C SER A 166 8.02 -8.22 9.05
N ASP A 167 8.03 -7.76 7.80
CA ASP A 167 6.93 -7.97 6.85
C ASP A 167 6.81 -9.44 6.48
N ALA A 168 7.92 -10.15 6.28
CA ALA A 168 7.92 -11.59 6.01
C ALA A 168 7.28 -12.40 7.15
N LEU A 169 7.61 -12.08 8.41
CA LEU A 169 7.00 -12.70 9.59
C LEU A 169 5.51 -12.37 9.70
N ARG A 170 5.12 -11.14 9.38
CA ARG A 170 3.71 -10.74 9.35
C ARG A 170 2.94 -11.52 8.28
N ILE A 171 3.48 -11.64 7.07
CA ILE A 171 2.86 -12.45 6.01
C ILE A 171 2.78 -13.92 6.44
N LEU A 172 3.85 -14.47 7.01
CA LEU A 172 3.84 -15.84 7.53
C LEU A 172 2.71 -16.05 8.54
N ALA A 173 2.55 -15.12 9.49
CA ALA A 173 1.45 -15.17 10.45
C ALA A 173 0.07 -15.08 9.79
N GLU A 174 -0.11 -14.21 8.79
CA GLU A 174 -1.38 -14.05 8.07
C GLU A 174 -1.75 -15.30 7.22
N GLU A 175 -0.75 -16.04 6.73
CA GLU A 175 -0.96 -17.21 5.85
C GLU A 175 -1.05 -18.54 6.62
N ILE A 176 -0.76 -18.58 7.93
CA ILE A 176 -0.96 -19.79 8.73
C ILE A 176 -2.46 -20.03 8.93
N ASP A 177 -2.93 -21.17 8.43
CA ASP A 177 -4.29 -21.63 8.63
C ASP A 177 -4.35 -22.62 9.79
N MET A 178 -4.78 -22.12 10.95
CA MET A 178 -4.93 -22.93 12.16
C MET A 178 -6.12 -23.92 12.07
N SER A 179 -7.00 -23.79 11.07
CA SER A 179 -8.12 -24.73 10.90
C SER A 179 -7.67 -26.10 10.39
N ILE A 180 -6.55 -26.16 9.67
CA ILE A 180 -5.97 -27.38 9.10
C ILE A 180 -5.40 -28.31 10.20
N LEU A 181 -5.11 -27.77 11.39
CA LEU A 181 -4.47 -28.48 12.51
C LEU A 181 -5.46 -29.16 13.47
N LYS A 182 -6.77 -29.10 13.20
CA LYS A 182 -7.82 -29.62 14.09
C LYS A 182 -8.40 -30.99 13.69
N ASN A 183 -7.75 -31.70 12.77
CA ASN A 183 -8.13 -33.07 12.40
C ASN A 183 -7.32 -34.10 13.18
#